data_AF-A0A2V7IZ33-F1
#
_entry.id   AF-A0A2V7IZ33-F1
#
_cell.length_a   1.000
_cell.length_b   1.000
_cell.length_c   1.000
_cell.angle_alpha   90.00
_cell.angle_beta   90.00
_cell.angle_gamma   90.00
#
_symmetry.space_group_name_H-M   'P 1'
#
loop_
_entity.id
_entity.type
_entity.pdbx_description
1 polymer ?
#
loop_
_entity_poly.entity_id
_entity_poly.type
_entity_poly.pdbx_seq_one_letter_code
_entity_poly.pdbx_strand_id
1 'polypeptide(L)'
;MAVALALRGGGRAQGELLAVQDTALVVLARDTVTLVPYGALEAGQFSQVGDLRETPPAPDFARQLRLVSRFPQGLTPDLLARLLAAHGQSALKVVAR
;
A
#
# COMPACT_ATOMS: atom_id res chain seq x y z
N MET A 1 -0.75 9.15 4.53
CA MET A 1 -2.07 8.79 5.12
C MET A 1 -1.98 7.47 5.88
N ALA A 2 -2.56 7.36 7.08
CA ALA A 2 -2.59 6.11 7.84
C ALA A 2 -3.60 5.07 7.29
N VAL A 3 -3.21 3.80 7.29
CA VAL A 3 -4.00 2.66 6.79
C VAL A 3 -3.89 1.43 7.70
N ALA A 4 -4.96 0.64 7.71
CA ALA A 4 -4.98 -0.71 8.28
C ALA A 4 -5.54 -1.69 7.23
N LEU A 5 -4.81 -2.74 6.94
CA LEU A 5 -5.12 -3.72 5.90
C LEU A 5 -5.32 -5.10 6.54
N ALA A 6 -6.44 -5.74 6.21
CA ALA A 6 -6.68 -7.14 6.49
C ALA A 6 -6.21 -7.97 5.29
N LEU A 7 -5.31 -8.90 5.54
CA LEU A 7 -4.73 -9.78 4.52
C LEU A 7 -5.45 -11.10 4.51
N ARG A 8 -5.58 -11.69 3.32
CA ARG A 8 -6.05 -13.07 3.18
C ARG A 8 -5.12 -13.99 3.97
N GLY A 9 -5.69 -14.97 4.67
CA GLY A 9 -4.95 -15.82 5.61
C GLY A 9 -4.82 -15.23 7.03
N GLY A 10 -5.54 -14.15 7.35
CA GLY A 10 -5.67 -13.61 8.72
C GLY A 10 -4.57 -12.66 9.16
N GLY A 11 -3.63 -12.31 8.27
CA GLY A 11 -2.60 -11.33 8.53
C GLY A 11 -3.15 -9.89 8.60
N ARG A 12 -2.38 -8.98 9.23
CA ARG A 12 -2.70 -7.55 9.24
C ARG A 12 -1.45 -6.72 8.93
N ALA A 13 -1.62 -5.67 8.13
CA ALA A 13 -0.60 -4.66 7.90
C ALA A 13 -1.15 -3.28 8.27
N GLN A 14 -0.44 -2.55 9.11
CA GLN A 14 -0.82 -1.20 9.52
C GLN A 14 0.36 -0.26 9.33
N GLY A 15 0.09 0.96 8.86
CA GLY A 15 1.12 1.96 8.65
C GLY A 15 0.67 3.08 7.73
N GLU A 16 1.53 3.51 6.83
CA GLU A 16 1.26 4.61 5.90
C GLU A 16 1.06 4.11 4.46
N LEU A 17 0.06 4.63 3.75
CA LEU A 17 -0.07 4.47 2.30
C LEU A 17 0.97 5.34 1.58
N LEU A 18 1.94 4.69 0.95
CA LEU A 18 2.98 5.35 0.17
C LEU A 18 2.50 5.63 -1.25
N ALA A 19 2.00 4.61 -1.94
CA ALA A 19 1.53 4.72 -3.32
C ALA A 19 0.48 3.67 -3.65
N VAL A 20 -0.33 3.95 -4.67
CA VAL A 20 -1.35 3.04 -5.22
C VAL A 20 -0.94 2.67 -6.64
N GLN A 21 -0.72 1.38 -6.89
CA GLN A 21 -0.41 0.83 -8.20
C GLN A 21 -1.63 0.12 -8.79
N ASP A 22 -1.53 -0.30 -10.05
CA ASP A 22 -2.64 -0.94 -10.76
C ASP A 22 -3.01 -2.32 -10.19
N THR A 23 -2.04 -3.01 -9.56
CA THR A 23 -2.23 -4.37 -9.03
C THR A 23 -1.93 -4.50 -7.53
N ALA A 24 -1.49 -3.43 -6.88
CA ALA A 24 -1.03 -3.46 -5.49
C ALA A 24 -1.11 -2.10 -4.79
N LEU A 25 -1.05 -2.14 -3.46
CA LEU A 25 -0.75 -0.99 -2.61
C LEU A 25 0.71 -1.09 -2.16
N VAL A 26 1.40 0.05 -2.07
CA VAL A 26 2.69 0.15 -1.40
C VAL A 26 2.48 0.87 -0.08
N VAL A 27 2.86 0.21 1.02
CA VAL A 27 2.68 0.72 2.38
C VAL A 27 4.00 0.72 3.14
N LEU A 28 4.21 1.69 4.01
CA LEU A 28 5.25 1.65 5.03
C LEU A 28 4.64 1.07 6.30
N ALA A 29 4.98 -0.17 6.63
CA ALA A 29 4.45 -0.86 7.80
C ALA A 29 5.61 -1.39 8.65
N ARG A 30 5.64 -1.04 9.94
CA ARG A 30 6.73 -1.41 10.88
C ARG A 30 8.12 -1.10 10.28
N ASP A 31 8.29 0.13 9.81
CA ASP A 31 9.50 0.63 9.14
C ASP A 31 9.94 -0.15 7.89
N THR A 32 9.06 -0.99 7.33
CA THR A 32 9.31 -1.78 6.13
C THR A 32 8.41 -1.33 4.99
N VAL A 33 9.00 -0.92 3.88
CA VAL A 33 8.32 -0.68 2.60
C VAL A 33 7.84 -2.02 2.06
N THR A 34 6.53 -2.19 2.05
CA THR A 34 5.84 -3.44 1.75
C THR A 34 4.90 -3.25 0.57
N LEU A 35 4.98 -4.16 -0.40
CA LEU A 35 4.03 -4.28 -1.50
C LEU A 35 2.95 -5.29 -1.13
N VAL A 36 1.70 -4.84 -1.16
CA VAL A 36 0.51 -5.64 -0.85
C VAL A 36 -0.30 -5.81 -2.14
N PRO A 37 -0.20 -6.95 -2.83
CA PRO A 37 -1.02 -7.22 -4.01
C PRO A 37 -2.51 -7.22 -3.67
N TYR A 38 -3.38 -6.72 -4.55
CA TYR A 38 -4.83 -6.76 -4.31
C TYR A 38 -5.35 -8.19 -4.11
N GLY A 39 -4.75 -9.17 -4.78
CA GLY A 39 -5.10 -10.59 -4.62
C GLY A 39 -4.78 -11.18 -3.23
N ALA A 40 -3.95 -10.51 -2.42
CA ALA A 40 -3.64 -10.90 -1.05
C ALA A 40 -4.40 -10.04 -0.01
N LEU A 41 -5.13 -9.02 -0.46
CA LEU A 41 -5.90 -8.11 0.39
C LEU A 41 -7.33 -8.65 0.54
N GLU A 42 -7.87 -8.60 1.75
CA GLU A 42 -9.26 -8.96 2.05
C GLU A 42 -10.10 -7.69 2.22
N ALA A 43 -9.62 -6.76 3.05
CA ALA A 43 -10.24 -5.47 3.29
C ALA A 43 -9.19 -4.43 3.72
N GLY A 44 -9.55 -3.16 3.69
CA GLY A 44 -8.68 -2.08 4.18
C GLY A 44 -9.46 -0.91 4.75
N GLN A 45 -8.85 -0.19 5.68
CA GLN A 45 -9.36 1.05 6.25
C GLN A 45 -8.35 2.16 5.97
N PHE A 46 -8.82 3.24 5.35
CA PHE A 46 -8.01 4.37 4.94
C PHE A 46 -8.54 5.61 5.64
N SER A 47 -7.76 6.13 6.58
CA SER A 47 -8.18 7.19 7.52
C SER A 47 -8.82 8.43 6.88
N GLN A 48 -8.49 8.76 5.62
CA GLN A 48 -9.00 9.94 4.92
C GLN A 48 -9.98 9.62 3.78
N VAL A 49 -10.27 8.35 3.51
CA VAL A 49 -11.12 7.94 2.37
C VAL A 49 -12.27 7.02 2.81
N GLY A 50 -11.98 6.07 3.69
CA GLY A 50 -12.97 5.11 4.20
C GLY A 50 -12.51 3.66 4.00
N ASP A 51 -13.49 2.76 3.96
CA ASP A 51 -13.25 1.33 3.94
C ASP A 51 -13.22 0.77 2.52
N LEU A 52 -12.18 0.01 2.20
CA LEU A 52 -12.11 -0.86 1.05
C LEU A 52 -12.66 -2.24 1.42
N ARG A 53 -13.77 -2.61 0.79
CA ARG A 53 -14.46 -3.91 1.02
C ARG A 53 -14.28 -4.90 -0.12
N GLU A 54 -13.84 -4.42 -1.28
CA GLU A 54 -13.68 -5.22 -2.48
C GLU A 54 -12.29 -4.95 -3.09
N THR A 55 -11.68 -5.99 -3.65
CA THR A 55 -10.33 -5.92 -4.21
C THR A 55 -10.34 -6.55 -5.60
N PRO A 56 -9.85 -5.86 -6.66
CA PRO A 56 -9.25 -4.53 -6.65
C PRO A 56 -10.25 -3.41 -6.32
N PRO A 57 -9.78 -2.24 -5.84
CA PRO A 57 -10.62 -1.08 -5.58
C PRO A 57 -11.33 -0.60 -6.86
N ALA A 58 -12.56 -0.11 -6.70
CA ALA A 58 -13.26 0.60 -7.77
C ALA A 58 -12.43 1.80 -8.26
N PRO A 59 -12.51 2.17 -9.56
CA PRO A 59 -11.67 3.22 -10.15
C PRO A 59 -11.68 4.56 -9.39
N ASP A 60 -12.85 5.01 -8.94
CA ASP A 60 -12.98 6.26 -8.19
C ASP A 60 -12.36 6.17 -6.80
N PHE A 61 -12.52 5.03 -6.12
CA PHE A 61 -11.88 4.78 -4.83
C PHE A 61 -10.35 4.75 -4.99
N ALA A 62 -9.84 4.05 -6.01
CA ALA A 62 -8.41 4.01 -6.33
C ALA A 62 -7.84 5.41 -6.62
N ARG A 63 -8.61 6.25 -7.33
CA ARG A 63 -8.25 7.65 -7.61
C ARG A 63 -8.17 8.48 -6.33
N GLN A 64 -9.15 8.35 -5.44
CA GLN A 64 -9.11 9.02 -4.13
C GLN A 64 -7.89 8.58 -3.32
N LEU A 65 -7.63 7.27 -3.22
CA LEU A 65 -6.45 6.74 -2.54
C LEU A 65 -5.14 7.30 -3.10
N ARG A 66 -5.01 7.44 -4.43
CA ARG A 66 -3.84 8.06 -5.08
C ARG A 66 -3.63 9.48 -4.58
N LEU A 67 -4.68 10.30 -4.59
CA LEU A 67 -4.61 11.72 -4.19
C LEU A 67 -4.12 11.91 -2.74
N VAL A 68 -4.49 11.01 -1.83
CA VAL A 68 -4.13 11.11 -0.40
C VAL A 68 -2.90 10.27 -0.01
N SER A 69 -2.34 9.51 -0.95
CA SER A 69 -1.10 8.77 -0.73
C SER A 69 0.10 9.72 -0.61
N ARG A 70 1.20 9.27 0.01
CA ARG A 70 2.41 10.09 0.15
C ARG A 70 3.05 10.43 -1.19
N PHE A 71 2.93 9.54 -2.18
CA PHE A 71 3.43 9.70 -3.54
C PHE A 71 2.28 9.53 -4.55
N PRO A 72 1.45 10.57 -4.78
CA PRO A 72 0.27 10.48 -5.64
C PRO A 72 0.57 10.13 -7.10
N GLN A 73 1.76 10.48 -7.58
CA GLN A 73 2.24 10.18 -8.93
C GLN A 73 2.88 8.78 -9.02
N GLY A 74 2.84 8.00 -7.95
CA GLY A 74 3.52 6.71 -7.83
C GLY A 74 4.97 6.82 -7.39
N LEU A 75 5.64 5.67 -7.34
CA LEU A 75 7.06 5.53 -6.99
C LEU A 75 7.86 5.25 -8.26
N THR A 76 8.66 6.22 -8.71
CA THR A 76 9.66 5.96 -9.76
C THR A 76 10.75 5.01 -9.24
N PRO A 77 11.50 4.32 -10.11
CA PRO A 77 12.57 3.42 -9.68
C PRO A 77 13.61 4.08 -8.76
N ASP A 78 14.06 5.30 -9.09
CA ASP A 78 15.04 6.04 -8.26
C ASP A 78 14.47 6.48 -6.91
N LEU A 79 13.18 6.81 -6.86
CA LEU A 79 12.52 7.18 -5.61
C LEU A 79 12.31 5.95 -4.73
N LEU A 80 11.90 4.83 -5.33
CA LEU A 80 11.78 3.55 -4.64
C LEU A 80 13.14 3.12 -4.07
N ALA A 81 14.22 3.19 -4.85
CA ALA A 81 15.56 2.83 -4.39
C ALA A 81 16.01 3.68 -3.20
N ARG A 82 15.80 5.00 -3.26
CA ARG A 82 16.09 5.91 -2.14
C ARG A 82 15.25 5.62 -0.91
N LEU A 83 13.96 5.34 -1.10
CA LEU A 83 13.06 4.98 0.00
C LEU A 83 13.49 3.66 0.66
N LEU A 84 13.78 2.63 -0.12
CA LEU A 84 14.25 1.35 0.38
C LEU A 84 15.58 1.52 1.15
N ALA A 85 16.55 2.24 0.59
CA ALA A 85 17.82 2.51 1.27
C ALA A 85 17.65 3.26 2.60
N ALA A 86 16.74 4.24 2.66
CA ALA A 86 16.41 4.96 3.89
C ALA A 86 15.81 4.05 4.99
N HIS A 87 15.20 2.94 4.60
CA HIS A 87 14.64 1.92 5.49
C HIS A 87 15.54 0.67 5.61
N GLY A 88 16.79 0.73 5.14
CA GLY A 88 17.74 -0.39 5.21
C GLY A 88 17.36 -1.60 4.34
N GLN A 89 16.51 -1.40 3.33
CA GLN A 89 16.05 -2.43 2.41
C GLN A 89 16.78 -2.36 1.07
N SER A 90 17.05 -3.52 0.50
CA SER A 90 17.48 -3.67 -0.90
C SER A 90 16.32 -3.99 -1.84
N ALA A 91 15.19 -4.45 -1.31
CA ALA A 91 14.00 -4.82 -2.06
C ALA A 91 12.71 -4.62 -1.24
N LEU A 92 11.58 -4.52 -1.95
CA LEU A 92 10.26 -4.52 -1.35
C LEU A 92 10.00 -5.84 -0.63
N LYS A 93 9.47 -5.76 0.59
CA LYS A 93 8.80 -6.91 1.19
C LYS A 93 7.50 -7.15 0.43
N VAL A 94 7.25 -8.37 -0.04
CA VAL A 94 6.01 -8.71 -0.75
C VAL A 94 5.13 -9.59 0.15
N VAL A 95 3.87 -9.21 0.31
CA VAL A 95 2.88 -10.06 0.97
C VAL A 95 2.47 -11.17 0.01
N ALA A 96 2.68 -12.43 0.42
CA ALA A 96 2.23 -13.60 -0.32
C ALA A 96 0.70 -13.72 -0.32
N ARG A 97 0.15 -14.36 -1.35
CA ARG A 97 -1.29 -14.68 -1.45
C ARG A 97 -1.66 -15.86 -0.57
#